data_AF-A0A9P6X1S0-F1
#
_entry.id   AF-A0A9P6X1S0-F1
#
_cell.length_a   1.000
_cell.length_b   1.000
_cell.length_c   1.000
_cell.angle_alpha   90.00
_cell.angle_beta   90.00
_cell.angle_gamma   90.00
#
_symmetry.space_group_name_H-M   'P 1'
#
loop_
_entity.id
_entity.type
_entity.pdbx_description
1 polymer ?
#
loop_
_entity_poly.entity_id
_entity_poly.type
_entity_poly.pdbx_seq_one_letter_code
_entity_poly.pdbx_strand_id
1 'polypeptide(L)'
;MIRSSSSKVKEMISLEVENKLEKLQTEIAEIDILRAGKRRIENNEKSAGYLKRTAESRNIKRNITKIIHPETGLECLDIKAKLDAASNFYSTLYSAEPIDHQDLESMLNTINKQVSPKDAKHIISSISFDDILDGSRRTPHKSSPGMDELPYEILNLIIGYPSCKSLVLEIYNDAISKALFPKSWQQTCLVLLPKTGALTNLSN
;
A
#
# COMPACT_ATOMS: atom_id res chain seq x y z
N MET A 1 51.65 -25.57 -29.19
CA MET A 1 50.57 -25.93 -28.23
C MET A 1 50.22 -24.84 -27.20
N ILE A 2 51.08 -23.83 -26.95
CA ILE A 2 50.91 -22.86 -25.85
C ILE A 2 49.96 -21.67 -26.18
N ARG A 3 49.77 -21.31 -27.47
CA ARG A 3 48.89 -20.18 -27.86
C ARG A 3 47.38 -20.43 -27.70
N SER A 4 46.94 -21.70 -27.68
CA SER A 4 45.52 -22.07 -27.60
C SER A 4 44.93 -21.92 -26.19
N SER A 5 45.68 -22.27 -25.14
CA SER A 5 45.24 -22.14 -23.75
C SER A 5 45.15 -20.68 -23.27
N SER A 6 46.03 -19.80 -23.76
CA SER A 6 45.99 -18.37 -23.40
C SER A 6 44.79 -17.63 -24.02
N SER A 7 44.35 -18.04 -25.21
CA SER A 7 43.15 -17.51 -25.87
C SER A 7 41.88 -17.87 -25.10
N LYS A 8 41.75 -19.13 -24.68
CA LYS A 8 40.60 -19.62 -23.90
C LYS A 8 40.47 -18.94 -22.53
N VAL A 9 41.59 -18.68 -21.85
CA VAL A 9 41.58 -17.97 -20.57
C VAL A 9 41.16 -16.51 -20.75
N LYS A 10 41.59 -15.84 -21.82
CA LYS A 10 41.11 -14.48 -22.15
C LYS A 10 39.63 -14.44 -22.47
N GLU A 11 39.12 -15.40 -23.24
CA GLU A 11 37.69 -15.55 -23.55
C GLU A 11 36.87 -15.78 -22.28
N MET A 12 37.32 -16.67 -21.40
CA MET A 12 36.63 -16.98 -20.15
C MET A 12 36.58 -15.78 -19.20
N ILE A 13 37.68 -15.00 -19.12
CA ILE A 13 37.72 -13.76 -18.34
C ILE A 13 36.83 -12.68 -18.98
N SER A 14 36.80 -12.56 -20.31
CA SER A 14 35.91 -11.61 -21.01
C SER A 14 34.45 -11.92 -20.72
N LEU A 15 34.06 -13.19 -20.83
CA LEU A 15 32.69 -13.63 -20.58
C LEU A 15 32.28 -13.42 -19.12
N GLU A 16 33.17 -13.65 -18.16
CA GLU A 16 32.89 -13.37 -16.75
C GLU A 16 32.70 -11.87 -16.48
N VAL A 17 33.50 -11.02 -17.13
CA VAL A 17 33.39 -9.56 -17.02
C VAL A 17 32.09 -9.06 -17.66
N GLU A 18 31.72 -9.58 -18.84
CA GLU A 18 30.47 -9.27 -19.53
C GLU A 18 29.25 -9.65 -18.69
N ASN A 19 29.24 -10.85 -18.11
CA ASN A 19 28.17 -11.30 -17.22
C ASN A 19 28.04 -10.42 -15.97
N LYS A 20 29.17 -10.00 -15.37
CA LYS A 20 29.15 -9.07 -14.23
C LYS A 20 28.63 -7.69 -14.62
N LEU A 21 28.99 -7.20 -15.80
CA LEU A 21 28.48 -5.94 -16.36
C LEU A 21 26.98 -5.99 -16.59
N GLU A 22 26.47 -7.07 -17.20
CA GLU A 22 25.05 -7.26 -17.45
C GLU A 22 24.25 -7.31 -16.14
N LYS A 23 24.77 -8.03 -15.14
CA LYS A 23 24.15 -8.08 -13.81
C LYS A 23 24.07 -6.70 -13.17
N LEU A 24 25.17 -5.93 -13.18
CA LEU A 24 25.20 -4.57 -12.63
C LEU A 24 24.26 -3.64 -13.38
N GLN A 25 24.20 -3.71 -14.70
CA GLN A 25 23.28 -2.90 -15.50
C GLN A 25 21.81 -3.22 -15.17
N THR A 26 21.51 -4.50 -14.94
CA THR A 26 20.17 -4.95 -14.53
C THR A 26 19.80 -4.42 -13.15
N GLU A 27 20.69 -4.55 -12.16
CA GLU A 27 20.49 -4.01 -10.81
C GLU A 27 20.29 -2.49 -10.82
N ILE A 28 21.08 -1.76 -11.61
CA ILE A 28 20.93 -0.29 -11.76
C ILE A 28 19.56 0.05 -12.35
N ALA A 29 19.14 -0.66 -13.40
CA ALA A 29 17.84 -0.43 -14.03
C ALA A 29 16.68 -0.69 -13.05
N GLU A 30 16.76 -1.76 -12.27
CA GLU A 30 15.78 -2.07 -11.22
C GLU A 30 15.71 -0.96 -10.16
N ILE A 31 16.87 -0.48 -9.69
CA ILE A 31 16.94 0.64 -8.73
C ILE A 31 16.30 1.90 -9.31
N ASP A 32 16.55 2.23 -10.58
CA ASP A 32 16.00 3.43 -11.21
C ASP A 32 14.48 3.32 -11.43
N ILE A 33 13.97 2.13 -11.77
CA ILE A 33 12.53 1.84 -11.82
C ILE A 33 11.89 2.02 -10.44
N LEU A 34 12.53 1.49 -9.40
CA LEU A 34 12.08 1.63 -8.01
C LEU A 34 12.06 3.10 -7.57
N ARG A 35 13.11 3.86 -7.87
CA ARG A 35 13.19 5.31 -7.59
C ARG A 35 12.13 6.11 -8.32
N ALA A 36 11.85 5.77 -9.58
CA ALA A 36 10.76 6.35 -10.35
C ALA A 36 9.37 5.96 -9.81
N GLY A 37 9.29 4.93 -8.96
CA GLY A 37 8.05 4.46 -8.36
C GLY A 37 7.13 3.74 -9.34
N LYS A 38 7.69 3.18 -10.43
CA LYS A 38 6.94 2.44 -11.44
C LYS A 38 6.97 0.95 -11.07
N ARG A 39 5.84 0.42 -10.58
CA ARG A 39 5.69 -1.04 -10.33
C ARG A 39 5.30 -1.80 -11.60
N ARG A 40 4.51 -1.16 -12.45
CA ARG A 40 4.15 -1.63 -13.78
C ARG A 40 4.79 -0.71 -14.80
N ILE A 41 5.64 -1.27 -15.65
CA ILE A 41 6.20 -0.56 -16.79
C ILE A 41 5.12 -0.57 -17.86
N GLU A 42 4.22 0.42 -17.83
CA GLU A 42 3.31 0.66 -18.95
C GLU A 42 4.18 0.82 -20.21
N ASN A 43 3.99 -0.07 -21.19
CA ASN A 43 4.64 -0.07 -22.51
C ASN A 43 6.14 -0.42 -22.59
N ASN A 44 6.69 -1.24 -21.69
CA ASN A 44 8.12 -1.63 -21.74
C ASN A 44 9.10 -0.42 -21.76
N GLU A 45 8.69 0.74 -21.24
CA GLU A 45 9.53 1.92 -21.19
C GLU A 45 10.74 1.73 -20.25
N LYS A 46 11.90 1.43 -20.84
CA LYS A 46 13.21 1.25 -20.18
C LYS A 46 14.15 2.46 -20.35
N SER A 47 13.62 3.61 -20.76
CA SER A 47 14.45 4.79 -21.02
C SER A 47 15.06 5.32 -19.73
N ALA A 48 16.37 5.14 -19.56
CA ALA A 48 17.11 5.60 -18.38
C ALA A 48 16.90 7.11 -18.12
N GLY A 49 16.88 7.92 -19.19
CA GLY A 49 16.61 9.35 -19.07
C GLY A 49 15.20 9.67 -18.57
N TYR A 50 14.20 8.90 -18.99
CA TYR A 50 12.83 9.05 -18.49
C TYR A 50 12.70 8.63 -17.03
N LEU A 51 13.26 7.48 -16.65
CA LEU A 51 13.25 7.00 -15.27
C LEU A 51 13.94 7.99 -14.34
N LYS A 52 15.10 8.52 -14.74
CA LYS A 52 15.83 9.56 -14.00
C LYS A 52 14.99 10.83 -13.81
N ARG A 53 14.43 11.40 -14.89
CA ARG A 53 13.57 12.60 -14.80
C ARG A 53 12.34 12.36 -13.92
N THR A 54 11.76 11.17 -14.00
CA THR A 54 10.59 10.78 -13.20
C THR A 54 10.96 10.69 -11.71
N ALA A 55 12.09 10.04 -11.39
CA ALA A 55 12.62 9.95 -10.05
C ALA A 55 12.96 11.34 -9.47
N GLU A 56 13.63 12.20 -10.23
CA GLU A 56 13.95 13.57 -9.85
C GLU A 56 12.69 14.40 -9.58
N SER A 57 11.73 14.37 -10.51
CA SER A 57 10.43 15.06 -10.36
C SER A 57 9.69 14.60 -9.10
N ARG A 58 9.76 13.30 -8.82
CA ARG A 58 9.12 12.69 -7.64
C ARG A 58 9.86 13.05 -6.35
N ASN A 59 11.19 13.11 -6.38
CA ASN A 59 11.99 13.58 -5.25
C ASN A 59 11.67 15.03 -4.91
N ILE A 60 11.60 15.92 -5.93
CA ILE A 60 11.20 17.32 -5.76
C ILE A 60 9.80 17.40 -5.13
N LYS A 61 8.82 16.63 -5.62
CA LYS A 61 7.45 16.62 -5.08
C LYS A 61 7.36 16.06 -3.66
N ARG A 62 8.26 15.16 -3.26
CA ARG A 62 8.28 14.53 -1.92
C ARG A 62 9.13 15.28 -0.91
N ASN A 63 9.97 16.21 -1.37
CA ASN A 63 10.85 16.95 -0.49
C ASN A 63 10.04 17.89 0.40
N ILE A 64 10.09 17.64 1.70
CA ILE A 64 9.49 18.50 2.71
C ILE A 64 10.45 19.68 2.93
N THR A 65 10.14 20.81 2.30
CA THR A 65 11.00 22.00 2.34
C THR A 65 10.98 22.67 3.71
N LYS A 66 9.84 22.69 4.39
CA LYS A 66 9.69 23.28 5.72
C LYS A 66 8.62 22.56 6.55
N ILE A 67 8.83 22.54 7.86
CA ILE A 67 7.82 22.16 8.85
C ILE A 67 7.79 23.17 10.00
N ILE A 68 6.69 23.24 10.73
CA ILE A 68 6.56 24.05 11.94
C ILE A 68 6.85 23.17 13.16
N HIS A 69 7.72 23.64 14.06
CA HIS A 69 8.00 22.92 15.30
C HIS A 69 6.77 22.95 16.22
N PRO A 70 6.32 21.80 16.77
CA PRO A 70 5.07 21.71 17.53
C PRO A 70 5.07 22.57 18.82
N GLU A 71 6.18 22.62 19.56
CA GLU A 71 6.27 23.41 20.80
C GLU A 71 6.59 24.89 20.58
N THR A 72 7.54 25.21 19.70
CA THR A 72 8.05 26.58 19.56
C THR A 72 7.32 27.39 18.49
N GLY A 73 6.60 26.74 17.57
CA GLY A 73 5.93 27.37 16.44
C GLY A 73 6.87 27.92 15.36
N LEU A 74 8.18 27.65 15.45
CA LEU A 74 9.19 28.15 14.51
C LEU A 74 9.29 27.29 13.25
N GLU A 75 9.69 27.91 12.13
CA GLU A 75 9.95 27.20 10.89
C GLU A 75 11.28 26.42 10.95
N CYS A 76 11.20 25.11 10.73
CA CYS A 76 12.34 24.21 10.61
C CYS A 76 12.66 23.97 9.12
N LEU A 77 13.82 24.46 8.68
CA LEU A 77 14.29 24.36 7.29
C LEU A 77 15.37 23.29 7.10
N ASP A 78 16.27 23.16 8.06
CA ASP A 78 17.33 22.16 8.03
C ASP A 78 16.83 20.78 8.51
N ILE A 79 17.61 19.75 8.18
CA ILE A 79 17.25 18.35 8.49
C ILE A 79 17.23 18.11 9.99
N LYS A 80 18.14 18.72 10.76
CA LYS A 80 18.25 18.48 12.21
C LYS A 80 17.03 19.05 12.93
N ALA A 81 16.65 20.29 12.64
CA ALA A 81 15.45 20.91 13.19
C ALA A 81 14.18 20.16 12.77
N LYS A 82 14.12 19.66 11.53
CA LYS A 82 12.99 18.84 11.06
C LYS A 82 12.84 17.54 11.84
N LEU A 83 13.95 16.84 12.09
CA LEU A 83 13.95 15.59 12.85
C LEU A 83 13.57 15.82 14.32
N ASP A 84 14.06 16.91 14.92
CA ASP A 84 13.72 17.30 16.29
C ASP A 84 12.22 17.57 16.45
N ALA A 85 11.66 18.41 15.59
CA ALA A 85 10.22 18.70 15.56
C ALA A 85 9.37 17.42 15.32
N ALA A 86 9.79 16.55 14.40
CA ALA A 86 9.11 15.28 14.16
C ALA A 86 9.17 14.35 15.37
N SER A 87 10.34 14.21 16.00
CA SER A 87 10.53 13.39 17.19
C SER A 87 9.65 13.89 18.34
N ASN A 88 9.66 15.20 18.60
CA ASN A 88 8.84 15.81 19.63
C ASN A 88 7.34 15.52 19.41
N PHE A 89 6.84 15.78 18.20
CA PHE A 89 5.43 15.55 17.85
C PHE A 89 5.04 14.07 17.96
N TYR A 90 5.75 13.17 17.28
CA TYR A 90 5.35 11.76 17.21
C TYR A 90 5.59 10.99 18.51
N SER A 91 6.45 11.49 19.41
CA SER A 91 6.63 10.88 20.74
C SER A 91 5.40 10.99 21.64
N THR A 92 4.54 11.99 21.41
CA THR A 92 3.36 12.28 22.24
C THR A 92 2.03 12.05 21.52
N LEU A 93 2.03 11.92 20.18
CA LEU A 93 0.83 11.78 19.34
C LEU A 93 -0.14 10.67 19.77
N TYR A 94 0.36 9.61 20.41
CA TYR A 94 -0.44 8.48 20.89
C TYR A 94 -0.32 8.29 22.41
N SER A 95 0.07 9.35 23.13
CA SER A 95 0.02 9.34 24.58
C SER A 95 -1.45 9.25 25.05
N ALA A 96 -1.67 8.59 26.18
CA ALA A 96 -3.01 8.43 26.72
C ALA A 96 -3.56 9.79 27.13
N GLU A 97 -4.55 10.29 26.39
CA GLU A 97 -5.30 11.47 26.79
C GLU A 97 -6.28 11.11 27.92
N PRO A 98 -6.50 12.02 28.90
CA PRO A 98 -7.51 11.80 29.93
C PRO A 98 -8.89 11.74 29.27
N ILE A 99 -9.59 10.64 29.50
CA ILE A 99 -10.96 10.44 29.00
C ILE A 99 -11.95 10.92 30.06
N ASP A 100 -12.94 11.71 29.64
CA ASP A 100 -14.08 12.02 30.50
C ASP A 100 -14.96 10.77 30.65
N HIS A 101 -14.99 10.23 31.87
CA HIS A 101 -15.74 9.02 32.18
C HIS A 101 -17.24 9.27 32.21
N GLN A 102 -17.69 10.52 32.45
CA GLN A 102 -19.11 10.87 32.40
C GLN A 102 -19.62 10.86 30.97
N ASP A 103 -18.87 11.43 30.03
CA ASP A 103 -19.20 11.39 28.60
C ASP A 103 -19.15 9.96 28.05
N LEU A 104 -18.13 9.18 28.45
CA LEU A 104 -18.03 7.78 28.09
C LEU A 104 -19.26 6.99 28.57
N GLU A 105 -19.63 7.10 29.85
CA GLU A 105 -20.81 6.43 30.40
C GLU A 105 -22.10 6.93 29.74
N SER A 106 -22.24 8.23 29.50
CA SER A 106 -23.38 8.81 28.78
C SER A 106 -23.53 8.16 27.39
N MET A 107 -22.44 8.11 26.62
CA MET A 107 -22.42 7.48 25.30
C MET A 107 -22.73 5.98 25.38
N LEU A 108 -22.10 5.25 26.30
CA LEU A 108 -22.27 3.80 26.46
C LEU A 108 -23.65 3.40 27.02
N ASN A 109 -24.34 4.29 27.74
CA ASN A 109 -25.68 4.04 28.27
C ASN A 109 -26.78 4.20 27.21
N THR A 110 -26.51 4.90 26.11
CA THR A 110 -27.45 5.02 24.98
C THR A 110 -27.45 3.81 24.04
N ILE A 111 -26.43 2.97 24.10
CA ILE A 111 -26.28 1.79 23.23
C ILE A 111 -26.70 0.52 23.95
N ASN A 112 -27.46 -0.31 23.25
CA ASN A 112 -27.74 -1.66 23.71
C ASN A 112 -26.48 -2.51 23.55
N LYS A 113 -25.93 -3.00 24.67
CA LYS A 113 -24.69 -3.79 24.72
C LYS A 113 -24.90 -5.26 24.32
N GLN A 114 -26.13 -5.68 24.08
CA GLN A 114 -26.48 -7.05 23.71
C GLN A 114 -27.25 -7.06 22.39
N VAL A 115 -26.90 -8.00 21.49
CA VAL A 115 -27.71 -8.27 20.31
C VAL A 115 -28.70 -9.38 20.61
N SER A 116 -29.88 -9.34 19.98
CA SER A 116 -30.90 -10.36 20.23
C SER A 116 -30.43 -11.75 19.78
N PRO A 117 -30.92 -12.86 20.36
CA PRO A 117 -30.58 -14.20 19.88
C PRO A 117 -30.90 -14.42 18.40
N LYS A 118 -31.89 -13.69 17.87
CA LYS A 118 -32.24 -13.70 16.44
C LYS A 118 -31.15 -13.02 15.61
N ASP A 119 -30.71 -11.83 16.01
CA ASP A 119 -29.69 -11.08 15.27
C ASP A 119 -28.33 -11.76 15.37
N ALA A 120 -28.00 -12.35 16.53
CA ALA A 120 -26.78 -13.14 16.71
C ALA A 120 -26.70 -14.30 15.71
N LYS A 121 -27.81 -15.02 15.52
CA LYS A 121 -27.91 -16.09 14.51
C LYS A 121 -27.84 -15.55 13.08
N HIS A 122 -28.43 -14.38 12.83
CA HIS A 122 -28.41 -13.75 11.51
C HIS A 122 -27.01 -13.29 11.09
N ILE A 123 -26.22 -12.69 12.00
CA ILE A 123 -24.87 -12.17 11.72
C ILE A 123 -23.91 -13.27 11.24
N ILE A 124 -24.07 -14.50 11.74
CA ILE A 124 -23.24 -15.65 11.38
C ILE A 124 -23.87 -16.56 10.33
N SER A 125 -25.03 -16.17 9.79
CA SER A 125 -25.71 -16.96 8.76
C SER A 125 -24.97 -16.87 7.42
N SER A 126 -25.23 -17.85 6.54
CA SER A 126 -24.65 -17.86 5.21
C SER A 126 -25.08 -16.65 4.40
N ILE A 127 -24.12 -16.05 3.68
CA ILE A 127 -24.38 -14.93 2.78
C ILE A 127 -24.98 -15.48 1.49
N SER A 128 -26.08 -14.87 1.04
CA SER A 128 -26.71 -15.20 -0.24
C SER A 128 -25.95 -14.61 -1.42
N PHE A 129 -26.16 -15.14 -2.62
CA PHE A 129 -25.52 -14.57 -3.81
C PHE A 129 -25.99 -13.14 -4.09
N ASP A 130 -27.25 -12.83 -3.80
CA ASP A 130 -27.81 -11.50 -4.00
C ASP A 130 -27.16 -10.48 -3.06
N ASP A 131 -26.87 -10.86 -1.80
CA ASP A 131 -26.12 -10.02 -0.86
C ASP A 131 -24.71 -9.69 -1.39
N ILE A 132 -24.03 -10.68 -1.97
CA ILE A 132 -22.68 -10.49 -2.55
C ILE A 132 -22.76 -9.58 -3.77
N LEU A 133 -23.76 -9.78 -4.63
CA LEU A 133 -23.96 -8.96 -5.83
C LEU A 133 -24.27 -7.50 -5.47
N ASP A 134 -25.11 -7.27 -4.48
CA ASP A 134 -25.44 -5.93 -3.98
C ASP A 134 -24.25 -5.29 -3.26
N GLY A 135 -23.45 -6.08 -2.53
CA GLY A 135 -22.16 -5.66 -1.99
C GLY A 135 -21.21 -5.16 -3.09
N SER A 136 -21.08 -5.94 -4.16
CA SER A 136 -20.26 -5.61 -5.33
C SER A 136 -20.71 -4.29 -5.97
N ARG A 137 -22.02 -4.10 -6.20
CA ARG A 137 -22.57 -2.89 -6.84
C ARG A 137 -22.33 -1.59 -6.07
N ARG A 138 -22.14 -1.65 -4.75
CA ARG A 138 -21.84 -0.48 -3.92
C ARG A 138 -20.39 -0.03 -3.99
N THR A 139 -19.53 -0.75 -4.71
CA THR A 139 -18.14 -0.38 -4.88
C THR A 139 -17.99 0.92 -5.67
N PRO A 140 -17.08 1.82 -5.27
CA PRO A 140 -16.88 3.10 -5.95
C PRO A 140 -16.20 2.93 -7.31
N HIS A 141 -16.66 3.68 -8.31
CA HIS A 141 -16.12 3.65 -9.69
C HIS A 141 -14.73 4.32 -9.85
N LYS A 142 -14.25 5.01 -8.81
CA LYS A 142 -13.01 5.79 -8.83
C LYS A 142 -12.22 5.56 -7.54
N SER A 143 -11.85 4.32 -7.26
CA SER A 143 -10.89 4.00 -6.21
C SER A 143 -9.55 3.59 -6.81
N SER A 144 -8.50 3.72 -6.00
CA SER A 144 -7.24 3.04 -6.29
C SER A 144 -7.44 1.52 -6.18
N PRO A 145 -6.86 0.72 -7.10
CA PRO A 145 -6.95 -0.73 -7.04
C PRO A 145 -6.10 -1.30 -5.89
N GLY A 146 -6.37 -2.56 -5.54
CA GLY A 146 -5.62 -3.30 -4.54
C GLY A 146 -4.24 -3.75 -5.03
N MET A 147 -3.65 -4.72 -4.33
CA MET A 147 -2.35 -5.31 -4.71
C MET A 147 -2.39 -6.08 -6.04
N ASP A 148 -3.59 -6.48 -6.47
CA ASP A 148 -3.87 -7.16 -7.74
C ASP A 148 -3.99 -6.21 -8.94
N GLU A 149 -3.98 -4.89 -8.69
CA GLU A 149 -4.18 -3.84 -9.69
C GLU A 149 -5.54 -3.90 -10.42
N LEU A 150 -6.49 -4.70 -9.92
CA LEU A 150 -7.80 -4.83 -10.53
C LEU A 150 -8.74 -3.75 -9.95
N PRO A 151 -9.40 -2.95 -10.80
CA PRO A 151 -10.35 -1.97 -10.34
C PRO A 151 -11.72 -2.65 -10.08
N TYR A 152 -12.58 -2.02 -9.29
CA TYR A 152 -13.83 -2.64 -8.83
C TYR A 152 -14.81 -2.99 -9.96
N GLU A 153 -14.70 -2.37 -11.13
CA GLU A 153 -15.50 -2.70 -12.31
C GLU A 153 -15.22 -4.13 -12.77
N ILE A 154 -13.97 -4.57 -12.70
CA ILE A 154 -13.60 -5.94 -13.05
C ILE A 154 -14.16 -6.91 -12.01
N LEU A 155 -14.13 -6.55 -10.73
CA LEU A 155 -14.75 -7.34 -9.66
C LEU A 155 -16.25 -7.51 -9.91
N ASN A 156 -16.95 -6.44 -10.28
CA ASN A 156 -18.38 -6.46 -10.62
C ASN A 156 -18.68 -7.41 -11.79
N LEU A 157 -17.85 -7.40 -12.83
CA LEU A 157 -17.99 -8.30 -13.97
C LEU A 157 -17.76 -9.76 -13.59
N ILE A 158 -16.74 -10.05 -12.77
CA ILE A 158 -16.42 -11.41 -12.32
C ILE A 158 -17.55 -11.96 -11.44
N ILE A 159 -17.99 -11.19 -10.43
CA ILE A 159 -19.07 -11.61 -9.52
C ILE A 159 -20.38 -11.80 -10.28
N GLY A 160 -20.68 -10.93 -11.25
CA GLY A 160 -21.87 -11.04 -12.09
C GLY A 160 -21.84 -12.19 -13.10
N TYR A 161 -20.68 -12.81 -13.35
CA TYR A 161 -20.56 -13.87 -14.35
C TYR A 161 -21.09 -15.20 -13.82
N PRO A 162 -22.08 -15.85 -14.49
CA PRO A 162 -22.75 -17.04 -13.95
C PRO A 162 -21.82 -18.20 -13.61
N SER A 163 -20.73 -18.40 -14.36
CA SER A 163 -19.78 -19.49 -14.09
C SER A 163 -18.94 -19.27 -12.82
N CYS A 164 -18.86 -18.04 -12.32
CA CYS A 164 -18.14 -17.71 -11.09
C CYS A 164 -19.02 -17.81 -9.84
N LYS A 165 -20.34 -17.90 -9.99
CA LYS A 165 -21.31 -17.86 -8.89
C LYS A 165 -21.03 -18.89 -7.79
N SER A 166 -20.78 -20.14 -8.15
CA SER A 166 -20.52 -21.21 -7.18
C SER A 166 -19.26 -20.93 -6.36
N LEU A 167 -18.17 -20.59 -7.04
CA LEU A 167 -16.89 -20.26 -6.43
C LEU A 167 -16.98 -19.03 -5.52
N VAL A 168 -17.68 -17.98 -5.97
CA VAL A 168 -17.89 -16.77 -5.17
C VAL A 168 -18.66 -17.08 -3.89
N LEU A 169 -19.78 -17.82 -3.98
CA LEU A 169 -20.54 -18.22 -2.80
C LEU A 169 -19.71 -19.07 -1.83
N GLU A 170 -18.92 -20.01 -2.35
CA GLU A 170 -18.06 -20.88 -1.56
C GLU A 170 -17.01 -20.07 -0.80
N ILE A 171 -16.27 -19.18 -1.46
CA ILE A 171 -15.22 -18.36 -0.84
C ILE A 171 -15.76 -17.53 0.34
N TYR A 172 -16.88 -16.83 0.15
CA TYR A 172 -17.45 -15.97 1.19
C TYR A 172 -18.03 -16.78 2.36
N ASN A 173 -18.72 -17.89 2.08
CA ASN A 173 -19.30 -18.70 3.14
C ASN A 173 -18.27 -19.55 3.88
N ASP A 174 -17.18 -19.95 3.23
CA ASP A 174 -16.05 -20.62 3.87
C ASP A 174 -15.30 -19.68 4.83
N ALA A 175 -15.19 -18.40 4.49
CA ALA A 175 -14.63 -17.39 5.38
C ALA A 175 -15.43 -17.27 6.68
N ILE A 176 -16.77 -17.31 6.60
CA ILE A 176 -17.66 -17.19 7.78
C ILE A 176 -17.73 -18.49 8.58
N SER A 177 -17.99 -19.61 7.91
CA SER A 177 -18.32 -20.87 8.57
C SER A 177 -17.09 -21.70 8.97
N LYS A 178 -15.98 -21.56 8.25
CA LYS A 178 -14.76 -22.36 8.44
C LYS A 178 -13.53 -21.52 8.82
N ALA A 179 -13.67 -20.19 8.88
CA ALA A 179 -12.55 -19.27 9.05
C ALA A 179 -11.43 -19.46 7.99
N LEU A 180 -11.81 -19.87 6.77
CA LEU A 180 -10.88 -20.05 5.66
C LEU A 180 -10.83 -18.78 4.82
N PHE A 181 -9.76 -17.99 5.01
CA PHE A 181 -9.57 -16.74 4.30
C PHE A 181 -8.53 -16.90 3.19
N PRO A 182 -8.78 -16.35 1.98
CA PRO A 182 -7.75 -16.20 0.98
C PRO A 182 -6.54 -15.45 1.56
N LYS A 183 -5.33 -15.89 1.23
CA LYS A 183 -4.10 -15.25 1.72
C LYS A 183 -4.05 -13.75 1.41
N SER A 184 -4.59 -13.35 0.26
CA SER A 184 -4.66 -11.94 -0.16
C SER A 184 -5.52 -11.07 0.77
N TRP A 185 -6.53 -11.62 1.45
CA TRP A 185 -7.36 -10.87 2.40
C TRP A 185 -6.62 -10.54 3.70
N GLN A 186 -5.51 -11.24 3.96
CA GLN A 186 -4.64 -11.01 5.11
C GLN A 186 -3.48 -10.05 4.78
N GLN A 187 -3.48 -9.46 3.59
CA GLN A 187 -2.47 -8.53 3.13
C GLN A 187 -3.10 -7.14 2.97
N THR A 188 -2.35 -6.09 3.31
CA THR A 188 -2.79 -4.70 3.17
C THR A 188 -1.78 -3.87 2.39
N CYS A 189 -2.28 -2.98 1.53
CA CYS A 189 -1.47 -2.00 0.82
C CYS A 189 -1.47 -0.69 1.59
N LEU A 190 -0.36 -0.37 2.25
CA LEU A 190 -0.20 0.90 2.97
C LEU A 190 0.31 1.99 2.01
N VAL A 191 -0.49 3.04 1.85
CA VAL A 191 -0.13 4.26 1.13
C VAL A 191 -0.30 5.44 2.06
N LEU A 192 0.79 6.19 2.30
CA LEU A 192 0.73 7.43 3.04
C LEU A 192 0.21 8.53 2.11
N LEU A 193 -0.96 9.08 2.45
CA LEU A 193 -1.54 10.24 1.80
C LEU A 193 -1.46 11.41 2.78
N PRO A 194 -0.97 12.59 2.36
CA PRO A 194 -1.04 13.77 3.20
C PRO A 194 -2.51 14.12 3.43
N LYS A 195 -2.85 14.51 4.66
CA LYS A 195 -4.18 15.06 4.95
C LYS A 195 -4.34 16.40 4.26
N THR A 196 -5.60 16.79 4.06
CA THR A 196 -5.92 18.13 3.59
C THR A 196 -5.49 19.16 4.63
N GLY A 197 -4.86 20.26 4.19
CA GLY A 197 -4.38 21.32 5.06
C GLY A 197 -2.96 21.79 4.73
N ALA A 198 -2.36 22.51 5.67
CA ALA A 198 -0.99 22.99 5.53
C ALA A 198 0.01 21.84 5.73
N LEU A 199 0.72 21.45 4.66
CA LEU A 199 1.75 20.39 4.67
C LEU A 199 2.99 20.71 5.51
N THR A 200 3.05 21.91 6.07
CA THR A 200 4.08 22.33 7.03
C THR A 200 3.77 21.90 8.45
N ASN A 201 2.52 21.52 8.73
CA ASN A 201 2.12 21.04 10.05
C ASN A 201 2.22 19.51 10.07
N LEU A 202 2.94 18.97 11.05
CA LEU A 202 3.14 17.53 11.23
C LEU A 202 1.85 16.75 11.52
N SER A 203 0.77 17.41 11.93
CA SER A 203 -0.54 16.77 12.13
C SER A 203 -1.26 16.42 10.81
N ASN A 204 -0.78 16.95 9.68
CA ASN A 204 -1.36 16.84 8.35
C ASN A 204 -0.51 15.99 7.41
#